data_AF-A0A1W1XKG6-F1
#
_entry.id   AF-A0A1W1XKG6-F1
#
_cell.length_a   1.000
_cell.length_b   1.000
_cell.length_c   1.000
_cell.angle_alpha   90.00
_cell.angle_beta   90.00
_cell.angle_gamma   90.00
#
_symmetry.space_group_name_H-M   'P 1'
#
loop_
_entity.id
_entity.type
_entity.pdbx_description
1 polymer ?
#
loop_
_entity_poly.entity_id
_entity_poly.type
_entity_poly.pdbx_seq_one_letter_code
_entity_poly.pdbx_strand_id
1 'polypeptide(L)'
;MRKALSVAILSVLLPVLVPARLPAAEKLQFGMAVRSGFTAIKKEETFHIQDLVAFHTLPWDWTWKDGWYLNTFWEIHFGLLSAAGEDRVLFSTGPALSLQTPWKRVSIVFGLRPAFLEDHVFGRENVGGAFQFTEDLGVDLELLKGLSVGYRFQHLSNAGIYEHNPGLDFHVFEVRWILP
;
A
#
# COMPACT_ATOMS: atom_id res chain seq x y z
N MET A 1 1.74 -24.59 26.09
CA MET A 1 1.52 -24.80 24.64
C MET A 1 0.14 -24.28 24.28
N ARG A 2 0.02 -22.99 23.93
CA ARG A 2 -1.23 -22.38 23.45
C ARG A 2 -0.99 -21.98 22.01
N LYS A 3 -1.66 -22.68 21.10
CA LYS A 3 -1.72 -22.33 19.67
C LYS A 3 -2.47 -21.01 19.57
N ALA A 4 -1.74 -19.91 19.36
CA ALA A 4 -2.35 -18.68 18.90
C ALA A 4 -2.83 -18.93 17.47
N LEU A 5 -4.09 -18.66 17.20
CA LEU A 5 -4.66 -18.62 15.86
C LEU A 5 -3.91 -17.55 15.07
N SER A 6 -2.88 -17.95 14.32
CA SER A 6 -2.40 -17.16 13.20
C SER A 6 -3.52 -17.22 12.16
N VAL A 7 -4.29 -16.13 12.05
CA VAL A 7 -5.13 -15.89 10.88
C VAL A 7 -4.20 -15.58 9.72
N ALA A 8 -3.57 -16.63 9.19
CA ALA A 8 -2.89 -16.59 7.92
C ALA A 8 -3.97 -16.63 6.84
N ILE A 9 -4.40 -15.46 6.36
CA ILE A 9 -5.06 -15.39 5.05
C ILE A 9 -3.95 -15.21 4.02
N LEU A 10 -3.19 -16.29 3.81
CA LEU A 10 -2.37 -16.45 2.62
C LEU A 10 -3.22 -17.23 1.60
N SER A 11 -4.15 -16.53 0.97
CA SER A 11 -4.92 -17.06 -0.16
C SER A 11 -4.34 -16.46 -1.43
N VAL A 12 -3.31 -17.14 -1.94
CA VAL A 12 -2.74 -16.90 -3.27
C VAL A 12 -3.84 -17.01 -4.31
N LEU A 13 -4.19 -15.89 -4.96
CA LEU A 13 -4.86 -15.90 -6.26
C LEU A 13 -3.83 -15.45 -7.30
N LEU A 14 -3.07 -16.41 -7.82
CA LEU A 14 -2.39 -16.29 -9.10
C LEU A 14 -3.48 -16.04 -10.17
N PRO A 15 -3.43 -14.96 -10.97
CA PRO A 15 -4.19 -14.93 -12.19
C PRO A 15 -3.56 -15.92 -13.16
N VAL A 16 -4.40 -16.87 -13.61
CA VAL A 16 -4.19 -17.70 -14.78
C VAL A 16 -3.67 -16.82 -15.93
N LEU A 17 -2.55 -17.22 -16.52
CA LEU A 17 -2.02 -16.69 -17.78
C LEU A 17 -3.07 -16.88 -18.90
N VAL A 18 -3.98 -15.93 -19.02
CA VAL A 18 -4.77 -15.73 -20.23
C VAL A 18 -3.90 -14.91 -21.18
N PRO A 19 -3.72 -15.30 -22.45
CA PRO A 19 -2.95 -14.49 -23.38
C PRO A 19 -3.68 -13.15 -23.56
N ALA A 20 -3.12 -12.10 -22.97
CA ALA A 20 -3.60 -10.74 -23.18
C ALA A 20 -3.44 -10.41 -24.66
N ARG A 21 -4.57 -10.20 -25.36
CA ARG A 21 -4.55 -9.41 -26.58
C ARG A 21 -4.01 -8.05 -26.17
N LEU A 22 -2.81 -7.68 -26.62
CA LEU A 22 -2.26 -6.35 -26.38
C LEU A 22 -3.25 -5.32 -26.94
N PRO A 23 -3.99 -4.58 -26.09
CA PRO A 23 -4.82 -3.48 -26.57
C PRO A 23 -3.90 -2.38 -27.10
N ALA A 24 -4.41 -1.59 -28.04
CA ALA A 24 -3.73 -0.41 -28.55
C ALA A 24 -3.16 0.42 -27.38
N ALA A 25 -1.92 0.90 -27.52
CA ALA A 25 -1.13 1.57 -26.47
C ALA A 25 -2.00 2.47 -25.58
N GLU A 26 -2.41 1.94 -24.43
CA GLU A 26 -3.10 2.71 -23.41
C GLU A 26 -2.14 3.78 -22.90
N LYS A 27 -2.66 5.00 -22.74
CA LYS A 27 -1.85 6.13 -22.30
C LYS A 27 -1.51 5.91 -20.83
N LEU A 28 -0.31 5.37 -20.57
CA LEU A 28 0.32 5.35 -19.25
C LEU A 28 0.16 6.71 -18.59
N GLN A 29 -0.55 6.74 -17.48
CA GLN A 29 -0.67 7.92 -16.63
C GLN A 29 0.36 7.81 -15.52
N PHE A 30 1.06 8.90 -15.24
CA PHE A 30 1.99 8.99 -14.12
C PHE A 30 1.39 9.90 -13.06
N GLY A 31 1.71 9.64 -11.80
CA GLY A 31 1.25 10.45 -10.69
C GLY A 31 2.20 10.38 -9.51
N MET A 32 1.93 11.25 -8.54
CA MET A 32 2.65 11.30 -7.29
C MET A 32 1.67 11.37 -6.12
N ALA A 33 2.12 10.96 -4.94
CA ALA A 33 1.39 11.16 -3.71
C ALA A 33 2.33 11.45 -2.54
N VAL A 34 1.78 12.11 -1.52
CA VAL A 34 2.41 12.21 -0.21
C VAL A 34 1.49 11.52 0.79
N ARG A 35 2.10 10.70 1.65
CA ARG A 35 1.40 9.99 2.72
C ARG A 35 1.95 10.40 4.07
N SER A 36 1.07 10.41 5.08
CA SER A 36 1.46 10.51 6.48
C SER A 36 0.52 9.66 7.32
N GLY A 37 1.06 8.93 8.29
CA GLY A 37 0.28 8.05 9.16
C GLY A 37 0.87 7.87 10.55
N PHE A 38 0.09 7.20 11.38
CA PHE A 38 0.42 6.88 12.77
C PHE A 38 -0.16 5.52 13.16
N THR A 39 0.43 4.91 14.19
CA THR A 39 0.02 3.60 14.70
C THR A 39 -1.48 3.52 15.01
N ALA A 40 -2.15 2.52 14.43
CA ALA A 40 -3.57 2.24 14.67
C ALA A 40 -3.79 1.33 15.88
N ILE A 41 -2.93 0.32 16.06
CA ILE A 41 -3.02 -0.66 17.15
C ILE A 41 -1.83 -0.44 18.09
N LYS A 42 -2.11 -0.20 19.38
CA LYS A 42 -1.06 0.11 20.38
C LYS A 42 0.08 -0.91 20.38
N LYS A 43 1.31 -0.38 20.38
CA LYS A 43 2.58 -1.08 20.57
C LYS A 43 3.32 -0.48 21.76
N GLU A 44 4.55 -0.93 22.05
CA GLU A 44 5.37 -0.29 23.10
C GLU A 44 5.73 1.14 22.68
N GLU A 45 6.04 1.32 21.40
CA GLU A 45 6.32 2.63 20.79
C GLU A 45 5.18 3.13 19.90
N THR A 46 5.06 4.46 19.78
CA THR A 46 4.19 5.08 18.76
C THR A 46 4.99 5.27 17.49
N PHE A 47 4.56 4.61 16.42
CA PHE A 47 5.16 4.72 15.12
C PHE A 47 4.44 5.76 14.27
N HIS A 48 5.22 6.49 13.48
CA HIS A 48 4.77 7.36 12.42
C HIS A 48 5.37 6.90 11.10
N ILE A 49 4.61 7.07 10.01
CA ILE A 49 5.09 6.79 8.66
C ILE A 49 4.85 8.00 7.77
N GLN A 50 5.82 8.32 6.93
CA GLN A 50 5.74 9.40 5.95
C GLN A 50 6.31 8.89 4.63
N ASP A 51 5.56 8.97 3.53
CA ASP A 51 6.01 8.49 2.23
C ASP A 51 5.88 9.56 1.14
N LEU A 52 6.86 9.58 0.24
CA LEU A 52 6.70 10.09 -1.12
C LEU A 52 6.44 8.89 -2.05
N VAL A 53 5.38 8.98 -2.83
CA VAL A 53 4.95 7.92 -3.74
C VAL A 53 5.02 8.41 -5.17
N ALA A 54 5.63 7.63 -6.04
CA ALA A 54 5.48 7.74 -7.48
C ALA A 54 4.67 6.54 -7.97
N PHE A 55 3.75 6.75 -8.91
CA PHE A 55 2.95 5.67 -9.46
C PHE A 55 2.69 5.84 -10.94
N HIS A 56 2.39 4.73 -11.62
CA HIS A 56 1.90 4.76 -12.99
C HIS A 56 0.83 3.69 -13.21
N THR A 57 -0.10 3.96 -14.12
CA THR A 57 -1.10 2.95 -14.53
C THR A 57 -0.45 1.78 -15.25
N LEU A 58 -1.06 0.62 -15.14
CA LEU A 58 -0.72 -0.58 -15.88
C LEU A 58 -1.78 -0.79 -16.98
N PRO A 59 -1.48 -1.55 -18.05
CA PRO A 59 -2.37 -1.70 -19.20
C PRO A 59 -3.56 -2.64 -18.95
N TRP A 60 -3.85 -2.94 -17.69
CA TRP A 60 -4.94 -3.81 -17.30
C TRP A 60 -5.98 -3.00 -16.56
N ASP A 61 -7.09 -2.75 -17.24
CA ASP A 61 -8.27 -2.17 -16.66
C ASP A 61 -9.53 -2.95 -17.07
N TRP A 62 -10.59 -2.74 -16.31
CA TRP A 62 -11.90 -3.33 -16.60
C TRP A 62 -12.99 -2.31 -16.34
N THR A 63 -13.85 -2.11 -17.33
CA THR A 63 -15.07 -1.31 -17.20
C THR A 63 -16.29 -2.23 -17.27
N TRP A 64 -17.13 -2.18 -16.25
CA TRP A 64 -18.41 -2.89 -16.24
C TRP A 64 -19.55 -1.99 -16.74
N LYS A 65 -20.63 -2.62 -17.25
CA LYS A 65 -21.77 -1.91 -17.86
C LYS A 65 -22.51 -0.98 -16.90
N ASP A 66 -22.46 -1.27 -15.61
CA ASP A 66 -23.05 -0.51 -14.51
C ASP A 66 -22.17 0.66 -14.04
N GLY A 67 -21.02 0.88 -14.68
CA GLY A 67 -20.17 2.06 -14.48
C GLY A 67 -19.02 1.87 -13.50
N TRP A 68 -18.85 0.68 -12.91
CA TRP A 68 -17.64 0.36 -12.16
C TRP A 68 -16.42 0.34 -13.09
N TYR A 69 -15.30 0.80 -12.56
CA TYR A 69 -14.02 0.81 -13.27
C TYR A 69 -12.91 0.32 -12.34
N LEU A 70 -12.26 -0.80 -12.69
CA LEU A 70 -11.10 -1.33 -11.99
C LEU A 70 -9.86 -0.93 -12.77
N ASN A 71 -8.99 -0.17 -12.12
CA ASN A 71 -7.70 0.21 -12.64
C ASN A 71 -6.58 -0.52 -11.89
N THR A 72 -5.50 -0.84 -12.60
CA THR A 72 -4.28 -1.39 -11.98
C THR A 72 -3.13 -0.42 -12.15
N PHE A 73 -2.26 -0.35 -11.16
CA PHE A 73 -1.12 0.56 -11.16
C PHE A 73 0.05 -0.05 -10.39
N TRP A 74 1.24 0.46 -10.66
CA TRP A 74 2.45 0.14 -9.91
C TRP A 74 2.83 1.36 -9.07
N GLU A 75 3.19 1.13 -7.81
CA GLU A 75 3.65 2.16 -6.89
C GLU A 75 5.10 1.94 -6.47
N ILE A 76 5.82 3.05 -6.29
CA ILE A 76 7.15 3.13 -5.69
C ILE A 76 7.05 4.12 -4.54
N HIS A 77 7.35 3.65 -3.33
CA HIS A 77 7.29 4.41 -2.09
C HIS A 77 8.70 4.60 -1.55
N PHE A 78 9.03 5.84 -1.22
CA PHE A 78 10.22 6.20 -0.49
C PHE A 78 9.80 6.96 0.77
N GLY A 79 9.99 6.34 1.92
CA GLY A 79 9.46 6.85 3.17
C GLY A 79 10.38 6.73 4.36
N LEU A 80 9.91 7.33 5.45
CA LEU A 80 10.51 7.28 6.78
C LEU A 80 9.52 6.59 7.72
N LEU A 81 10.04 5.59 8.45
CA LEU A 81 9.38 5.01 9.60
C LEU A 81 10.06 5.56 10.85
N SER A 82 9.27 6.17 11.73
CA SER A 82 9.78 6.90 12.90
C SER A 82 9.16 6.36 14.19
N ALA A 83 9.99 6.06 15.19
CA ALA A 83 9.56 5.67 16.53
C ALA A 83 10.70 5.87 17.53
N ALA A 84 10.40 6.06 18.82
CA ALA A 84 11.40 6.25 19.88
C ALA A 84 12.43 7.37 19.62
N GLY A 85 12.09 8.39 18.83
CA GLY A 85 13.01 9.48 18.45
C GLY A 85 14.01 9.11 17.35
N GLU A 86 13.79 7.97 16.68
CA GLU A 86 14.63 7.42 15.64
C GLU A 86 13.86 7.34 14.32
N ASP A 87 14.51 7.73 13.22
CA ASP A 87 13.99 7.61 11.86
C ASP A 87 14.76 6.53 11.10
N ARG A 88 14.05 5.72 10.31
CA ARG A 88 14.63 4.71 9.42
C ARG A 88 13.98 4.79 8.05
N VAL A 89 14.80 4.64 7.01
CA VAL A 89 14.28 4.61 5.64
C VAL A 89 13.49 3.33 5.40
N LEU A 90 12.30 3.48 4.83
CA LEU A 90 11.45 2.40 4.34
C LEU A 90 11.23 2.60 2.83
N PHE A 91 11.73 1.67 2.04
CA PHE A 91 11.45 1.60 0.60
C PHE A 91 10.44 0.50 0.33
N SER A 92 9.42 0.74 -0.47
CA SER A 92 8.52 -0.34 -0.91
C SER A 92 8.06 -0.14 -2.34
N THR A 93 7.76 -1.23 -3.04
CA THR A 93 7.25 -1.15 -4.41
C THR A 93 6.45 -2.37 -4.79
N GLY A 94 5.42 -2.19 -5.62
CA GLY A 94 4.55 -3.29 -6.01
C GLY A 94 3.24 -2.84 -6.64
N PRO A 95 2.38 -3.81 -6.98
CA PRO A 95 1.10 -3.55 -7.60
C PRO A 95 0.07 -2.99 -6.61
N ALA A 96 -0.88 -2.24 -7.16
CA ALA A 96 -2.07 -1.79 -6.49
C ALA A 96 -3.26 -1.74 -7.45
N LEU A 97 -4.45 -1.76 -6.87
CA LEU A 97 -5.74 -1.83 -7.54
C LEU A 97 -6.62 -0.68 -7.04
N SER A 98 -7.38 -0.08 -7.95
CA SER A 98 -8.39 0.94 -7.60
C SER A 98 -9.70 0.59 -8.27
N LEU A 99 -10.73 0.35 -7.46
CA LEU A 99 -12.09 0.10 -7.91
C LEU A 99 -12.90 1.39 -7.74
N GLN A 100 -13.07 2.13 -8.83
CA GLN A 100 -13.85 3.34 -8.88
C GLN A 100 -15.35 3.04 -9.00
N THR A 101 -16.14 3.72 -8.16
CA THR A 101 -17.60 3.64 -8.13
C THR A 101 -18.25 4.26 -9.37
N PRO A 102 -19.50 3.90 -9.72
CA PRO A 102 -20.20 4.48 -10.88
C PRO A 102 -20.37 6.01 -10.85
N TRP A 103 -20.33 6.63 -9.66
CA TRP A 103 -20.38 8.08 -9.50
C TRP A 103 -19.03 8.78 -9.72
N LYS A 104 -17.98 8.00 -10.04
CA LYS A 104 -16.62 8.43 -10.41
C LYS A 104 -15.85 9.26 -9.38
N ARG A 105 -16.40 9.48 -8.18
CA ARG A 105 -15.77 10.28 -7.13
C ARG A 105 -15.08 9.46 -6.06
N VAL A 106 -15.56 8.25 -5.81
CA VAL A 106 -15.05 7.39 -4.73
C VAL A 106 -14.41 6.16 -5.36
N SER A 107 -13.23 5.78 -4.86
CA SER A 107 -12.56 4.54 -5.26
C SER A 107 -12.12 3.76 -4.03
N ILE A 108 -12.24 2.44 -4.09
CA ILE A 108 -11.66 1.53 -3.09
C ILE A 108 -10.28 1.13 -3.60
N VAL A 109 -9.25 1.25 -2.76
CA VAL A 109 -7.86 1.02 -3.14
C VAL A 109 -7.28 -0.10 -2.32
N PHE A 110 -6.54 -1.00 -2.97
CA PHE A 110 -5.78 -2.06 -2.33
C PHE A 110 -4.36 -2.09 -2.88
N GLY A 111 -3.36 -2.28 -2.01
CA GLY A 111 -1.97 -2.42 -2.40
C GLY A 111 -1.25 -3.52 -1.63
N LEU A 112 -0.30 -4.18 -2.30
CA LEU A 112 0.56 -5.22 -1.73
C LEU A 112 1.98 -5.03 -2.28
N ARG A 113 2.95 -4.77 -1.39
CA ARG A 113 4.31 -4.42 -1.80
C ARG A 113 5.35 -5.09 -0.91
N PRO A 114 6.39 -5.75 -1.46
CA PRO A 114 7.62 -5.96 -0.71
C PRO A 114 8.23 -4.62 -0.26
N ALA A 115 8.84 -4.66 0.91
CA ALA A 115 9.42 -3.51 1.59
C ALA A 115 10.83 -3.85 2.12
N PHE A 116 11.70 -2.84 2.08
CA PHE A 116 13.04 -2.87 2.64
C PHE A 116 13.18 -1.75 3.65
N LEU A 117 13.46 -2.13 4.88
CA LEU A 117 13.65 -1.25 6.02
C LEU A 117 15.15 -1.23 6.37
N GLU A 118 15.71 -0.03 6.44
CA GLU A 118 17.15 0.21 6.70
C GLU A 118 17.63 -0.45 7.99
N ASP A 119 16.85 -0.33 9.05
CA ASP A 119 17.07 -0.97 10.34
C ASP A 119 15.72 -1.25 11.01
N HIS A 120 15.66 -2.32 11.76
CA HIS A 120 14.44 -2.94 12.25
C HIS A 120 14.32 -2.86 13.77
N VAL A 121 15.15 -2.05 14.43
CA VAL A 121 15.09 -1.79 15.87
C VAL A 121 14.85 -0.30 16.09
N PHE A 122 13.84 0.01 16.90
CA PHE A 122 13.44 1.37 17.28
C PHE A 122 13.32 1.45 18.80
N GLY A 123 14.33 2.00 19.46
CA GLY A 123 14.40 1.98 20.92
C GLY A 123 14.33 0.56 21.48
N ARG A 124 13.18 0.17 22.03
CA ARG A 124 12.95 -1.18 22.61
C ARG A 124 12.15 -2.11 21.69
N GLU A 125 11.54 -1.60 20.64
CA GLU A 125 10.72 -2.39 19.72
C GLU A 125 11.61 -2.93 18.58
N ASN A 126 11.45 -4.20 18.26
CA ASN A 126 12.14 -4.85 17.14
C ASN A 126 11.08 -5.34 16.15
N VAL A 127 11.11 -4.91 14.88
CA VAL A 127 10.13 -5.30 13.85
C VAL A 127 10.54 -6.54 13.05
N GLY A 128 11.60 -7.22 13.47
CA GLY A 128 11.99 -8.56 13.04
C GLY A 128 13.18 -8.62 12.09
N GLY A 129 13.22 -7.75 11.08
CA GLY A 129 14.31 -7.72 10.11
C GLY A 129 14.09 -6.70 8.99
N ALA A 130 15.08 -6.59 8.10
CA ALA A 130 15.10 -5.58 7.04
C ALA A 130 14.04 -5.82 5.95
N PHE A 131 13.74 -7.08 5.61
CA PHE A 131 12.73 -7.38 4.60
C PHE A 131 11.33 -7.51 5.21
N GLN A 132 10.37 -6.79 4.65
CA GLN A 132 8.99 -6.72 5.12
C GLN A 132 8.03 -6.77 3.91
N PHE A 133 6.74 -6.89 4.19
CA PHE A 133 5.64 -6.66 3.28
C PHE A 133 4.79 -5.54 3.85
N THR A 134 4.30 -4.67 2.97
CA THR A 134 3.24 -3.73 3.29
C THR A 134 1.99 -4.05 2.49
N GLU A 135 0.87 -4.18 3.20
CA GLU A 135 -0.46 -4.32 2.65
C GLU A 135 -1.29 -3.12 3.04
N ASP A 136 -2.07 -2.54 2.13
CA ASP A 136 -3.03 -1.51 2.48
C ASP A 136 -4.38 -1.71 1.81
N LEU A 137 -5.42 -1.29 2.53
CA LEU A 137 -6.78 -1.17 2.03
C LEU A 137 -7.31 0.22 2.41
N GLY A 138 -7.99 0.87 1.48
CA GLY A 138 -8.58 2.15 1.79
C GLY A 138 -9.49 2.72 0.72
N VAL A 139 -9.71 4.03 0.83
CA VAL A 139 -10.66 4.77 0.01
C VAL A 139 -10.03 6.06 -0.46
N ASP A 140 -10.21 6.38 -1.74
CA ASP A 140 -9.89 7.67 -2.34
C ASP A 140 -11.16 8.45 -2.68
N LEU A 141 -11.12 9.76 -2.45
CA LEU A 141 -12.10 10.73 -2.89
C LEU A 141 -11.45 11.69 -3.88
N GLU A 142 -11.94 11.71 -5.12
CA GLU A 142 -11.54 12.69 -6.13
C GLU A 142 -12.13 14.06 -5.78
N LEU A 143 -11.25 15.04 -5.56
CA LEU A 143 -11.63 16.42 -5.24
C LEU A 143 -11.75 17.26 -6.50
N LEU A 144 -10.76 17.13 -7.38
CA LEU A 144 -10.68 17.78 -8.68
C LEU A 144 -10.15 16.74 -9.67
N LYS A 145 -10.32 16.99 -10.97
CA LYS A 145 -9.82 16.07 -12.00
C LYS A 145 -8.32 15.80 -11.79
N GLY A 146 -8.00 14.55 -11.46
CA GLY A 146 -6.61 14.12 -11.23
C GLY A 146 -6.01 14.55 -9.89
N LEU A 147 -6.81 15.04 -8.92
CA LEU A 147 -6.39 15.30 -7.54
C LEU A 147 -7.35 14.59 -6.59
N SER A 148 -6.81 13.72 -5.74
CA SER A 148 -7.59 12.96 -4.77
C SER A 148 -6.97 13.01 -3.38
N VAL A 149 -7.81 12.82 -2.38
CA VAL A 149 -7.40 12.55 -1.01
C VAL A 149 -7.81 11.14 -0.63
N GLY A 150 -6.99 10.49 0.19
CA GLY A 150 -7.15 9.10 0.54
C GLY A 150 -6.97 8.83 2.02
N TYR A 151 -7.62 7.76 2.47
CA TYR A 151 -7.31 7.10 3.73
C TYR A 151 -6.94 5.65 3.43
N ARG A 152 -5.95 5.12 4.16
CA ARG A 152 -5.54 3.72 4.13
C ARG A 152 -5.43 3.18 5.55
N PHE A 153 -5.84 1.94 5.74
CA PHE A 153 -5.36 1.10 6.82
C PHE A 153 -4.22 0.26 6.27
N GLN A 154 -3.01 0.44 6.80
CA GLN A 154 -1.79 -0.19 6.28
C GLN A 154 -1.18 -1.11 7.34
N HIS A 155 -0.86 -2.34 6.93
CA HIS A 155 -0.12 -3.31 7.71
C HIS A 155 1.32 -3.39 7.20
N LEU A 156 2.27 -3.64 8.10
CA LEU A 156 3.68 -3.92 7.81
C LEU A 156 4.10 -5.15 8.60
N SER A 157 4.57 -6.20 7.94
CA SER A 157 5.07 -7.41 8.61
C SER A 157 6.06 -8.19 7.75
N ASN A 158 6.83 -9.11 8.36
CA ASN A 158 7.79 -9.93 7.61
C ASN A 158 7.23 -11.31 7.19
N ALA A 159 5.93 -11.54 7.37
CA ALA A 159 5.26 -12.81 7.05
C ALA A 159 5.92 -14.08 7.65
N GLY A 160 6.70 -13.94 8.74
CA GLY A 160 7.41 -15.06 9.38
C GLY A 160 8.74 -15.43 8.71
N ILE A 161 9.29 -14.57 7.86
CA ILE A 161 10.65 -14.72 7.31
C ILE A 161 11.70 -14.63 8.44
N TYR A 162 11.41 -13.83 9.46
CA TYR A 162 12.20 -13.73 10.69
C TYR A 162 11.41 -14.30 11.87
N GLU A 163 12.11 -14.84 12.88
CA GLU A 163 11.47 -15.43 14.06
C GLU A 163 10.62 -14.43 14.84
N HIS A 164 11.07 -13.17 14.86
CA HIS A 164 10.34 -12.08 15.49
C HIS A 164 9.53 -11.31 14.44
N ASN A 165 8.24 -11.09 14.69
CA ASN A 165 7.35 -10.36 13.78
C ASN A 165 6.18 -9.76 14.57
N PRO A 166 6.36 -8.61 15.23
CA PRO A 166 5.26 -8.00 15.97
C PRO A 166 4.16 -7.48 15.04
N GLY A 167 4.49 -7.18 13.78
CA GLY A 167 3.64 -6.45 12.84
C GLY A 167 3.36 -5.01 13.30
N LEU A 168 3.18 -4.10 12.36
CA LEU A 168 2.75 -2.72 12.63
C LEU A 168 1.53 -2.38 11.80
N ASP A 169 0.56 -1.70 12.41
CA ASP A 169 -0.68 -1.28 11.77
C ASP A 169 -0.79 0.24 11.85
N PHE A 170 -1.21 0.89 10.76
CA PHE A 170 -1.24 2.34 10.62
C PHE A 170 -2.57 2.85 10.09
N HIS A 171 -2.99 3.99 10.62
CA HIS A 171 -3.89 4.91 9.92
C HIS A 171 -3.04 5.83 9.06
N VAL A 172 -3.25 5.83 7.75
CA VAL A 172 -2.47 6.64 6.80
C VAL A 172 -3.42 7.52 5.98
N PHE A 173 -3.07 8.79 5.84
CA PHE A 173 -3.76 9.75 4.98
C PHE A 173 -2.88 10.07 3.79
N GLU A 174 -3.50 10.24 2.62
CA GLU A 174 -2.84 10.43 1.35
C GLU A 174 -3.40 11.67 0.63
N VAL A 175 -2.53 12.42 -0.02
CA VAL A 175 -2.91 13.35 -1.09
C VAL A 175 -2.19 12.89 -2.34
N ARG A 176 -2.92 12.65 -3.42
CA ARG A 176 -2.36 12.14 -4.69
C ARG A 176 -2.82 12.95 -5.88
N TRP A 177 -1.94 13.11 -6.85
CA TRP A 177 -2.23 13.83 -8.08
C TRP A 177 -1.62 13.15 -9.31
N ILE A 178 -2.33 13.26 -10.43
CA ILE A 178 -1.88 12.81 -11.76
C ILE A 178 -1.04 13.92 -12.38
N LEU A 179 0.08 13.55 -13.01
CA LEU A 179 0.96 14.47 -13.74
C LEU A 179 0.41 14.71 -15.17
N PRO A 180 0.61 15.92 -15.72
CA PRO A 180 0.10 16.31 -17.04
C PRO A 180 0.70 15.52 -18.22
#